data_AF-A0A1F5E302-F1
#
_entry.id   AF-A0A1F5E302-F1
#
_cell.length_a   1.000
_cell.length_b   1.000
_cell.length_c   1.000
_cell.angle_alpha   90.00
_cell.angle_beta   90.00
_cell.angle_gamma   90.00
#
_symmetry.space_group_name_H-M   'P 1'
#
loop_
_entity.id
_entity.type
_entity.pdbx_description
1 polymer ?
#
loop_
_entity_poly.entity_id
_entity_poly.type
_entity_poly.pdbx_seq_one_letter_code
_entity_poly.pdbx_strand_id
1 'polypeptide(L)' 'MDKAKSLSYLLTYDAAGVGQGAEGSHDPALGNTQKELVFGTCSANVCTYHQSISDMLFQATIGLKDGRTLIRKYQINL' A
#
# COMPACT_ATOMS: atom_id res chain seq x y z
N MET A 1 12.79 -6.46 -12.84
CA MET A 1 12.23 -5.14 -12.43
C MET A 1 13.20 -4.02 -12.79
N ASP A 2 13.92 -4.13 -13.91
CA ASP A 2 15.17 -3.39 -14.13
C ASP A 2 14.97 -1.94 -14.57
N LYS A 3 13.72 -1.53 -14.81
CA LYS A 3 13.34 -0.18 -15.22
C LYS A 3 12.83 0.69 -14.07
N ALA A 4 12.41 0.08 -12.96
CA ALA A 4 11.93 0.82 -11.79
C ALA A 4 13.12 1.30 -10.94
N LYS A 5 13.04 2.53 -10.45
CA LYS A 5 13.96 3.17 -9.52
C LYS A 5 13.38 3.24 -8.11
N SER A 6 12.07 3.42 -7.99
CA SER A 6 11.37 3.48 -6.72
C SER A 6 9.94 2.97 -6.86
N LEU A 7 9.39 2.46 -5.76
CA LEU A 7 7.98 2.17 -5.60
C LEU A 7 7.51 2.77 -4.27
N SER A 8 6.52 3.65 -4.31
CA SER A 8 5.71 3.98 -3.14
C SER A 8 4.29 3.52 -3.35
N TYR A 9 3.60 3.26 -2.26
CA TYR A 9 2.22 2.83 -2.30
C TYR A 9 1.41 3.48 -1.18
N LEU A 10 0.11 3.62 -1.46
CA LEU A 10 -0.91 4.05 -0.52
C LEU A 10 -2.11 3.14 -0.71
N LEU A 11 -2.52 2.46 0.36
CA LEU A 11 -3.79 1.77 0.45
C LEU A 11 -4.71 2.60 1.34
N THR A 12 -5.89 2.96 0.86
CA THR A 12 -6.95 3.58 1.67
C THR A 12 -8.16 2.67 1.71
N TYR A 13 -8.91 2.70 2.81
CA TYR A 13 -10.12 1.91 2.98
C TYR A 13 -11.04 2.53 4.02
N ASP A 14 -12.32 2.21 3.96
CA ASP A 14 -13.25 2.47 5.06
C ASP A 14 -13.23 1.29 6.04
N ALA A 15 -13.28 1.57 7.33
CA ALA A 15 -13.51 0.58 8.36
C ALA A 15 -14.63 1.05 9.30
N ALA A 16 -15.82 0.47 9.14
CA ALA A 16 -17.01 0.82 9.91
C ALA A 16 -17.33 2.34 9.89
N GLY A 17 -17.18 3.00 8.74
CA GLY A 17 -17.44 4.44 8.56
C GLY A 17 -16.26 5.35 8.91
N VAL A 18 -15.09 4.79 9.25
CA VAL A 18 -13.87 5.53 9.52
C VAL A 18 -12.86 5.29 8.41
N GLY A 19 -12.40 6.38 7.78
CA GLY A 19 -11.33 6.32 6.79
C GLY A 19 -9.99 5.91 7.42
N GLN A 20 -9.37 4.90 6.84
CA GLN A 20 -8.11 4.31 7.26
C GLN A 20 -7.14 4.19 6.08
N GLY A 21 -5.88 3.93 6.38
CA GLY A 21 -4.90 3.67 5.34
C GLY A 21 -3.60 3.04 5.82
N ALA A 22 -2.85 2.50 4.86
CA ALA A 22 -1.51 2.01 5.04
C ALA A 22 -0.65 2.49 3.87
N GLU A 23 0.47 3.12 4.17
CA GLU A 23 1.39 3.63 3.16
C GLU A 23 2.81 3.12 3.38
N GLY A 24 3.62 3.25 2.34
CA GLY A 24 5.04 2.99 2.47
C GLY A 24 5.75 2.99 1.13
N SER A 25 6.98 2.50 1.16
CA SER A 25 7.81 2.35 -0.01
C SER A 25 8.49 0.99 -0.04
N HIS A 26 9.00 0.67 -1.22
CA HIS A 26 9.79 -0.50 -1.49
C HIS A 26 10.91 -0.11 -2.46
N ASP A 27 12.13 -0.55 -2.16
CA ASP A 27 13.27 -0.43 -3.08
C ASP A 27 13.25 -1.64 -4.03
N PRO A 28 12.97 -1.44 -5.34
CA PRO A 28 12.91 -2.52 -6.32
C PRO A 28 14.22 -3.30 -6.46
N ALA A 29 15.36 -2.77 -6.01
CA ALA A 29 16.65 -3.46 -6.04
C ALA A 29 16.76 -4.59 -4.99
N LEU A 30 15.93 -4.56 -3.94
CA LEU A 30 15.97 -5.57 -2.87
C LEU A 30 15.37 -6.92 -3.31
N GLY A 31 14.71 -6.99 -4.47
CA GLY A 31 14.23 -8.24 -5.06
C GLY A 31 13.07 -8.93 -4.33
N ASN A 32 12.74 -8.51 -3.11
CA ASN A 32 11.56 -8.98 -2.38
C ASN A 32 10.27 -8.54 -3.10
N THR A 33 9.46 -9.49 -3.53
CA THR A 33 8.26 -9.22 -4.34
C THR A 33 6.99 -9.10 -3.50
N GLN A 34 7.05 -9.29 -2.19
CA GLN A 34 5.90 -9.38 -1.30
C GLN A 34 6.10 -8.55 -0.03
N LYS A 35 5.04 -7.89 0.40
CA LYS A 35 4.96 -7.14 1.66
C LYS A 35 3.56 -7.29 2.23
N GLU A 36 3.48 -7.66 3.50
CA GLU A 36 2.21 -7.72 4.22
C GLU A 36 1.82 -6.30 4.67
N LEU A 37 0.56 -5.94 4.46
CA LEU A 37 -0.04 -4.72 4.96
C LEU A 37 -1.10 -5.10 5.99
N VAL A 38 -0.90 -4.67 7.22
CA VAL A 38 -1.84 -4.92 8.31
C VAL A 38 -2.95 -3.88 8.27
N PHE A 39 -4.20 -4.32 8.17
CA PHE A 39 -5.38 -3.45 8.26
C PHE A 39 -5.78 -3.32 9.73
N GLY A 40 -5.02 -2.52 10.45
CA GLY A 40 -5.17 -2.40 11.89
C GLY A 40 -4.24 -1.35 12.45
N THR A 41 -4.43 -1.08 13.73
CA THR A 41 -3.54 -0.23 14.52
C THR A 41 -2.81 -1.10 15.53
N CYS A 42 -1.50 -0.93 15.63
CA CYS A 42 -0.68 -1.61 16.62
C CYS A 42 -0.10 -0.58 17.58
N SER A 43 -0.26 -0.81 18.88
CA SER A 43 0.35 -0.01 19.93
C SER A 43 1.06 -0.94 20.91
N ALA A 44 2.36 -0.67 21.13
CA ALA A 44 3.27 -1.58 21.83
C ALA A 44 3.21 -3.01 21.23
N ASN A 45 2.62 -3.96 21.97
CA ASN A 45 2.52 -5.38 21.58
C ASN A 45 1.08 -5.82 21.29
N VAL A 46 0.13 -4.87 21.18
CA VAL A 46 -1.27 -5.18 20.91
C VAL A 46 -1.67 -4.59 19.58
N CYS A 47 -2.06 -5.44 18.64
CA CYS A 47 -2.62 -5.06 17.36
C CYS A 47 -4.14 -5.27 17.39
N THR A 48 -4.88 -4.22 17.02
CA THR A 48 -6.32 -4.27 16.82
C THR A 48 -6.58 -4.20 15.32
N TYR A 49 -7.10 -5.30 14.76
CA TYR A 49 -7.50 -5.36 13.36
C TYR A 49 -8.80 -4.60 13.14
N HIS A 50 -8.82 -3.79 12.09
CA HIS A 50 -9.99 -3.05 11.66
C HIS A 50 -11.05 -4.01 11.09
N GLN A 51 -12.33 -3.75 11.39
CA GLN A 51 -13.47 -4.59 10.99
C GLN A 51 -14.37 -3.83 10.02
N SER A 52 -15.28 -4.54 9.35
CA SER A 52 -16.23 -3.98 8.37
C SER A 52 -15.52 -3.16 7.29
N ILE A 53 -14.46 -3.74 6.73
CA ILE A 53 -13.64 -3.05 5.74
C ILE A 53 -14.38 -2.98 4.41
N SER A 54 -14.39 -1.79 3.80
CA SER A 54 -14.98 -1.55 2.49
C SER A 54 -14.21 -0.48 1.71
N ASP A 55 -14.60 -0.26 0.45
CA ASP A 55 -14.09 0.81 -0.41
C ASP A 55 -12.55 0.88 -0.52
N MET A 56 -11.89 -0.28 -0.55
CA MET A 56 -10.43 -0.34 -0.63
C MET A 56 -9.90 0.16 -1.97
N LEU A 57 -8.97 1.10 -1.92
CA LEU A 57 -8.22 1.62 -3.07
C LEU A 57 -6.72 1.51 -2.83
N PHE A 58 -6.04 0.72 -3.66
CA PHE A 58 -4.59 0.62 -3.68
C PHE A 58 -4.00 1.47 -4.80
N GLN A 59 -3.13 2.40 -4.46
CA GLN A 59 -2.36 3.20 -5.41
C GLN A 59 -0.87 2.86 -5.30
N ALA A 60 -0.26 2.51 -6.43
CA ALA A 60 1.18 2.38 -6.58
C ALA A 60 1.72 3.53 -7.44
N THR A 61 2.74 4.21 -6.93
CA THR A 61 3.51 5.25 -7.64
C THR A 61 4.92 4.73 -7.88
N ILE A 62 5.27 4.55 -9.16
CA ILE A 62 6.53 3.94 -9.60
C ILE A 62 7.36 5.02 -10.28
N GLY A 63 8.52 5.33 -9.70
CA GLY A 63 9.54 6.13 -10.38
C GLY A 63 10.36 5.24 -11.29
N LEU A 64 10.49 5.60 -12.57
CA LEU A 64 11.32 4.89 -13.55
C LEU A 64 12.73 5.50 -13.61
N LYS A 65 13.71 4.69 -14.02
CA LYS A 65 15.11 5.13 -14.16
C LYS A 65 15.31 6.22 -15.20
N ASP A 66 14.41 6.33 -16.17
CA ASP A 66 14.41 7.38 -17.20
C ASP A 66 13.74 8.69 -16.75
N GLY A 67 13.37 8.79 -15.47
CA GLY A 67 12.78 10.00 -14.87
C GLY A 67 11.25 10.08 -14.96
N ARG A 68 10.59 9.16 -15.66
CA ARG A 68 9.11 9.12 -15.73
C ARG A 68 8.51 8.56 -14.44
N THR A 69 7.27 8.95 -14.15
CA THR A 69 6.47 8.42 -13.05
C THR A 69 5.24 7.69 -13.60
N LEU A 70 5.00 6.47 -13.14
CA LEU A 70 3.79 5.72 -13.42
C LEU A 70 2.93 5.67 -12.16
N ILE A 71 1.65 6.02 -12.29
CA ILE A 71 0.66 5.83 -11.23
C ILE A 71 -0.29 4.72 -11.66
N ARG A 72 -0.55 3.78 -10.77
CA ARG A 72 -1.52 2.69 -10.94
C ARG A 72 -2.45 2.66 -9.75
N LYS A 73 -3.75 2.63 -10.02
CA LYS A 73 -4.80 2.55 -9.02
C LYS A 73 -5.58 1.26 -9.23
N TYR A 74 -5.90 0.58 -8.13
CA TYR A 74 -6.59 -0.69 -8.11
C TYR A 74 -7.69 -0.62 -7.06
N GLN A 75 -8.94 -0.78 -7.49
CA GLN A 75 -10.04 -1.04 -6.57
C GLN A 75 -9.93 -2.49 -6.10
N ILE A 76 -9.93 -2.72 -4.79
CA ILE A 76 -9.93 -4.06 -4.22
C ILE A 76 -11.35 -4.35 -3.74
N ASN A 77 -11.92 -5.45 -4.23
CA ASN A 77 -13.20 -5.97 -3.75
C ASN A 77 -12.89 -7.17 -2.84
N LEU A 78 -13.38 -7.10 -1.59
CA LEU A 78 -13.26 -8.18 -0.60
C LEU A 78 -14.27 -9.30 -0.84
#